data_AF-Q6CRR6-F1
#
_entry.id   AF-Q6CRR6-F1
#
_cell.length_a   1.000
_cell.length_b   1.000
_cell.length_c   1.000
_cell.angle_alpha   90.00
_cell.angle_beta   90.00
_cell.angle_gamma   90.00
#
_symmetry.space_group_name_H-M   'P 1'
#
loop_
_entity.id
_entity.type
_entity.pdbx_description
1 polymer ?
#
loop_
_entity_poly.entity_id
_entity_poly.type
_entity_poly.pdbx_seq_one_letter_code
_entity_poly.pdbx_strand_id
1 'polypeptide(L)'
;MLKFFLRAALPASGIRTSTINRTRFYRTTRLLRNNGTGNKFDLSKLTREEIKEIRDYKISAARRYKDRTVAFYFTSIAVLFLGLAYAAVPLYRAICARTGYGGIPITDKRKFTDDKLIPVDSNKRIRISFTSEVSQILPWKFVPQQREVYVLPGETALAFYKAKNNSDKDIIGMATYSITPGESSPYFNKIQCFCFEEQKLAAGEEVDMPVFFFIDPDFASDPSMRNIDDIILHYTFFKAHYADGSAVSDAAAKPEVITSQ
;
A
#
# COMPACT_ATOMS: atom_id res chain seq x y z
N MET A 1 -9.87 3.95 17.06
CA MET A 1 -10.67 5.16 17.33
C MET A 1 -11.37 5.65 16.04
N LEU A 2 -12.23 4.83 15.42
CA LEU A 2 -13.15 5.27 14.33
C LEU A 2 -14.22 4.19 14.03
N LYS A 3 -14.94 3.71 15.06
CA LYS A 3 -16.02 2.71 14.91
C LYS A 3 -17.35 3.16 15.55
N PHE A 4 -17.47 4.43 15.92
CA PHE A 4 -18.52 4.88 16.83
C PHE A 4 -19.66 5.72 16.23
N PHE A 5 -19.72 5.96 14.92
CA PHE A 5 -20.71 6.88 14.35
C PHE A 5 -21.82 6.27 13.49
N LEU A 6 -21.96 4.94 13.41
CA LEU A 6 -22.99 4.30 12.58
C LEU A 6 -23.95 3.42 13.39
N ARG A 7 -24.63 3.98 14.40
CA ARG A 7 -25.78 3.32 15.03
C ARG A 7 -26.65 4.29 15.84
N ALA A 8 -27.71 4.79 15.20
CA ALA A 8 -28.99 5.30 15.75
C ALA A 8 -29.57 6.23 14.67
N ALA A 9 -30.81 6.19 14.20
CA ALA A 9 -32.02 5.59 14.74
C ALA A 9 -33.03 5.33 13.60
N LEU A 10 -33.74 4.21 13.69
CA LEU A 10 -35.13 4.06 13.26
C LEU A 10 -35.99 4.38 14.50
N PRO A 11 -37.19 4.98 14.34
CA PRO A 11 -38.36 4.11 14.39
C PRO A 11 -39.50 4.43 13.41
N ALA A 12 -40.24 3.36 13.16
CA ALA A 12 -41.53 3.16 12.51
C ALA A 12 -42.55 4.31 12.50
N SER A 13 -43.29 4.45 11.39
CA SER A 13 -44.71 4.07 11.26
C SER A 13 -45.40 4.70 10.04
N GLY A 14 -46.36 3.98 9.45
CA GLY A 14 -47.50 4.62 8.76
C GLY A 14 -47.59 4.47 7.24
N ILE A 15 -48.15 3.34 6.81
CA ILE A 15 -48.72 3.12 5.47
C ILE A 15 -49.79 4.19 5.18
N ARG A 16 -49.67 4.92 4.06
CA ARG A 16 -50.85 5.43 3.33
C ARG A 16 -50.57 5.52 1.84
N THR A 17 -51.27 4.65 1.12
CA THR A 17 -51.37 4.52 -0.33
C THR A 17 -51.78 5.82 -1.02
N SER A 18 -51.11 6.16 -2.12
CA SER A 18 -51.68 6.95 -3.21
C SER A 18 -51.02 6.56 -4.52
N THR A 19 -51.70 5.65 -5.22
CA THR A 19 -51.58 5.37 -6.65
C THR A 19 -51.70 6.66 -7.46
N ILE A 20 -50.65 7.07 -8.18
CA ILE A 20 -50.79 7.88 -9.39
C ILE A 20 -49.93 7.29 -10.51
N ASN A 21 -50.60 7.14 -11.63
CA ASN A 21 -50.30 6.30 -12.77
C ASN A 21 -49.01 6.63 -13.53
N ARG A 22 -48.41 5.52 -13.99
CA ARG A 22 -47.53 5.38 -15.15
C ARG A 22 -48.11 6.05 -16.41
N THR A 23 -47.19 6.41 -17.32
CA THR A 23 -47.36 6.64 -18.77
C THR A 23 -47.92 7.98 -19.28
N ARG A 24 -47.00 8.85 -19.70
CA ARG A 24 -47.10 9.86 -20.78
C ARG A 24 -45.67 10.41 -20.95
N PHE A 25 -45.03 10.55 -22.11
CA PHE A 25 -45.44 10.42 -23.49
C PHE A 25 -44.15 10.52 -24.33
N TYR A 26 -43.56 9.38 -24.75
CA TYR A 26 -42.57 9.38 -25.83
C TYR A 26 -43.34 9.29 -27.16
N ARG A 27 -43.68 10.44 -27.75
CA ARG A 27 -44.00 10.58 -29.19
C ARG A 27 -44.44 12.01 -29.49
N THR A 28 -43.61 12.73 -30.21
CA THR A 28 -44.07 13.64 -31.28
C THR A 28 -42.85 14.03 -32.11
N THR A 29 -42.49 13.11 -32.99
CA THR A 29 -41.88 13.44 -34.26
C THR A 29 -42.97 14.05 -35.14
N ARG A 30 -42.61 15.15 -35.83
CA ARG A 30 -43.11 15.51 -37.16
C ARG A 30 -44.61 15.82 -37.23
N LEU A 31 -44.97 17.11 -37.19
CA LEU A 31 -46.01 17.74 -38.04
C LEU A 31 -46.20 19.21 -37.64
N LEU A 32 -45.53 20.12 -38.36
CA LEU A 32 -46.00 21.46 -38.77
C LEU A 32 -45.04 21.86 -39.91
N ARG A 33 -45.15 21.27 -41.11
CA ARG A 33 -46.08 21.68 -42.17
C ARG A 33 -46.24 23.21 -42.20
N ASN A 34 -45.46 23.77 -43.11
CA ASN A 34 -45.56 25.11 -43.67
C ASN A 34 -47.03 25.56 -43.77
N ASN A 35 -47.37 26.64 -43.07
CA ASN A 35 -48.46 27.51 -43.46
C ASN A 35 -47.92 28.93 -43.34
N GLY A 36 -47.67 29.53 -44.49
CA GLY A 36 -47.25 30.91 -44.59
C GLY A 36 -48.32 31.81 -44.01
N THR A 37 -47.99 32.47 -42.91
CA THR A 37 -48.38 33.84 -42.62
C THR A 37 -47.18 34.46 -41.93
N GLY A 38 -46.33 35.08 -42.75
CA GLY A 38 -45.22 35.87 -42.25
C GLY A 38 -45.74 37.06 -41.47
N ASN A 39 -45.88 36.89 -40.15
CA ASN A 39 -45.65 38.01 -39.26
C ASN A 39 -44.15 38.14 -39.15
N LYS A 40 -43.53 38.77 -40.16
CA LYS A 40 -42.22 39.39 -39.98
C LYS A 40 -42.42 40.31 -38.78
N PHE A 41 -41.89 39.94 -37.62
CA PHE A 41 -41.78 40.87 -36.50
C PHE A 41 -41.07 42.09 -37.08
N ASP A 42 -41.80 43.19 -37.19
CA ASP A 42 -41.34 44.39 -37.87
C ASP A 42 -40.26 45.02 -36.99
N LEU A 43 -39.02 44.56 -37.17
CA LEU A 43 -37.81 45.05 -36.50
C LEU A 43 -37.60 46.56 -36.71
N SER A 44 -38.32 47.14 -37.68
CA SER A 44 -38.37 48.56 -38.03
C SER A 44 -39.12 49.42 -37.00
N LYS A 45 -39.96 48.83 -36.14
CA LYS A 45 -40.73 49.54 -35.08
C LYS A 45 -40.15 49.41 -33.68
N LEU A 46 -39.10 48.62 -33.47
CA LEU A 46 -38.45 48.53 -32.18
C LEU A 46 -37.47 49.68 -32.00
N THR A 47 -37.52 50.31 -30.83
CA THR A 47 -36.52 51.31 -30.44
C THR A 47 -35.14 50.63 -30.36
N ARG A 48 -34.05 51.38 -30.61
CA ARG A 48 -32.70 50.80 -30.59
C ARG A 48 -32.34 50.16 -29.24
N GLU A 49 -32.99 50.62 -28.17
CA GLU A 49 -32.85 50.08 -26.82
C GLU A 49 -33.47 48.67 -26.68
N GLU A 50 -34.68 48.44 -27.19
CA GLU A 50 -35.31 47.11 -27.14
C GLU A 50 -34.55 46.06 -27.96
N ILE A 51 -33.97 46.46 -29.10
CA ILE A 51 -33.14 45.55 -29.94
C ILE A 51 -31.87 45.14 -29.18
N LYS A 52 -31.27 46.06 -28.41
CA LYS A 52 -30.09 45.80 -27.60
C LYS A 52 -30.42 44.84 -26.45
N GLU A 53 -31.53 45.07 -25.75
CA GLU A 53 -31.98 44.22 -24.65
C GLU A 53 -32.31 42.79 -25.10
N ILE A 54 -33.00 42.61 -26.24
CA ILE A 54 -33.29 41.27 -26.79
C ILE A 54 -31.99 40.55 -27.20
N ARG A 55 -31.02 41.29 -27.76
CA ARG A 55 -29.70 40.74 -28.12
C ARG A 55 -28.95 40.28 -26.88
N ASP A 56 -28.92 41.11 -25.84
CA ASP A 56 -28.23 40.82 -24.58
C ASP A 56 -28.92 39.66 -23.82
N TYR A 57 -30.25 39.56 -23.89
CA TYR A 57 -31.01 38.41 -23.37
C TYR A 57 -30.67 37.11 -24.11
N LYS A 58 -30.59 37.14 -25.45
CA LYS A 58 -30.19 35.95 -26.24
C LYS A 58 -28.74 35.54 -26.00
N ILE A 59 -27.82 36.52 -25.92
CA ILE A 59 -26.40 36.27 -25.62
C ILE A 59 -26.26 35.66 -24.22
N SER A 60 -26.94 36.22 -23.22
CA SER A 60 -26.90 35.70 -21.85
C SER A 60 -27.57 34.32 -21.71
N ALA A 61 -28.69 34.06 -22.42
CA ALA A 61 -29.33 32.74 -22.45
C ALA A 61 -28.44 31.67 -23.12
N ALA A 62 -27.81 32.00 -24.26
CA ALA A 62 -26.87 31.10 -24.93
C ALA A 62 -25.61 30.85 -24.08
N ARG A 63 -25.12 31.88 -23.36
CA ARG A 63 -23.98 31.77 -22.45
C ARG A 63 -24.30 30.85 -21.27
N ARG A 64 -25.48 30.98 -20.63
CA ARG A 64 -25.91 30.08 -19.53
C ARG A 64 -25.95 28.60 -19.93
N TYR A 65 -26.38 28.28 -21.16
CA TYR A 65 -26.40 26.89 -21.63
C TYR A 65 -24.97 26.34 -21.81
N LYS A 66 -24.07 27.14 -22.39
CA LYS A 66 -22.65 26.79 -22.53
C LYS A 66 -21.98 26.64 -21.17
N ASP A 67 -22.20 27.58 -20.25
CA ASP A 67 -21.59 27.59 -18.92
C ASP A 67 -22.04 26.37 -18.10
N ARG A 68 -23.33 26.01 -18.16
CA ARG A 68 -23.84 24.77 -17.53
C ARG A 68 -23.21 23.52 -18.12
N THR A 69 -23.12 23.46 -19.45
CA THR A 69 -22.53 22.32 -20.16
C THR A 69 -21.05 22.16 -19.76
N VAL A 70 -20.31 23.27 -19.74
CA VAL A 70 -18.90 23.32 -19.32
C VAL A 70 -18.75 22.90 -17.86
N ALA A 71 -19.61 23.40 -16.96
CA ALA A 71 -19.59 23.01 -15.55
C ALA A 71 -19.83 21.50 -15.35
N PHE A 72 -20.74 20.88 -16.11
CA PHE A 72 -20.96 19.43 -16.06
C PHE A 72 -19.74 18.62 -16.55
N TYR A 73 -19.03 19.09 -17.58
CA TYR A 73 -17.81 18.43 -18.03
C TYR A 73 -16.68 18.54 -17.00
N PHE A 74 -16.44 19.73 -16.44
CA PHE A 74 -15.40 19.91 -15.42
C PHE A 74 -15.68 19.12 -14.14
N THR A 75 -16.94 19.09 -13.69
CA THR A 75 -17.33 18.29 -12.51
C THR A 75 -17.18 16.80 -12.75
N SER A 76 -17.55 16.30 -13.93
CA SER A 76 -17.35 14.88 -14.30
C SER A 76 -15.87 14.50 -14.29
N ILE A 77 -15.01 15.32 -14.90
CA ILE A 77 -13.55 15.09 -14.93
C ILE A 77 -12.97 15.12 -13.52
N ALA A 78 -13.38 16.09 -12.68
CA ALA A 78 -12.90 16.19 -11.31
C ALA A 78 -13.23 14.92 -10.49
N VAL A 79 -14.47 14.42 -10.59
CA VAL A 79 -14.89 13.20 -9.89
C VAL A 79 -14.12 11.97 -10.41
N LEU A 80 -13.88 11.88 -11.71
CA LEU A 80 -13.10 10.79 -12.32
C LEU A 80 -11.65 10.76 -11.79
N PHE A 81 -10.97 11.91 -11.77
CA PHE A 81 -9.60 12.00 -11.26
C PHE A 81 -9.51 11.67 -9.76
N LEU A 82 -10.49 12.11 -8.97
CA LEU A 82 -10.56 11.80 -7.54
C LEU A 82 -10.78 10.29 -7.32
N GLY A 83 -11.64 9.66 -8.11
CA GLY A 83 -11.85 8.23 -8.10
C GLY A 83 -10.59 7.43 -8.45
N LEU A 84 -9.87 7.85 -9.50
CA LEU A 84 -8.61 7.22 -9.90
C LEU A 84 -7.51 7.37 -8.85
N ALA A 85 -7.36 8.56 -8.26
CA ALA A 85 -6.37 8.81 -7.22
C ALA A 85 -6.64 7.93 -5.97
N TYR A 86 -7.91 7.79 -5.58
CA TYR A 86 -8.29 6.94 -4.45
C TYR A 86 -8.09 5.44 -4.76
N ALA A 87 -8.35 5.00 -5.99
CA ALA A 87 -8.19 3.61 -6.41
C ALA A 87 -6.73 3.18 -6.66
N ALA A 88 -5.83 4.12 -6.96
CA ALA A 88 -4.44 3.82 -7.29
C ALA A 88 -3.67 3.12 -6.15
N VAL A 89 -3.88 3.56 -4.90
CA VAL A 89 -3.18 3.02 -3.73
C VAL A 89 -3.51 1.53 -3.47
N PRO A 90 -4.79 1.10 -3.33
CA PRO A 90 -5.09 -0.31 -3.13
C PRO A 90 -4.72 -1.18 -4.35
N LEU A 91 -4.85 -0.64 -5.57
CA LEU A 91 -4.43 -1.35 -6.78
C LEU A 91 -2.91 -1.60 -6.80
N TYR A 92 -2.11 -0.59 -6.45
CA TYR A 92 -0.66 -0.73 -6.32
C TYR A 92 -0.29 -1.78 -5.27
N ARG A 93 -0.93 -1.73 -4.09
CA ARG A 93 -0.71 -2.74 -3.04
C ARG A 93 -1.06 -4.15 -3.49
N ALA A 94 -2.16 -4.33 -4.21
CA ALA A 94 -2.57 -5.63 -4.73
C ALA A 94 -1.60 -6.19 -5.77
N ILE A 95 -1.06 -5.33 -6.65
CA ILE A 95 -0.05 -5.72 -7.64
C ILE A 95 1.27 -6.06 -6.93
N CYS A 96 1.77 -5.20 -6.04
CA CYS A 96 3.01 -5.42 -5.29
C CYS A 96 2.95 -6.69 -4.43
N ALA A 97 1.81 -6.96 -3.79
CA ALA A 97 1.63 -8.18 -3.00
C ALA A 97 1.63 -9.47 -3.84
N ARG A 98 1.37 -9.37 -5.16
CA ARG A 98 1.33 -10.52 -6.07
C ARG A 98 2.63 -10.69 -6.86
N THR A 99 3.28 -9.59 -7.24
CA THR A 99 4.51 -9.61 -8.05
C THR A 99 5.78 -9.51 -7.21
N GLY A 100 5.71 -9.09 -5.95
CA GLY A 100 6.89 -8.91 -5.09
C GLY A 100 7.79 -7.74 -5.51
N TYR A 101 7.28 -6.81 -6.31
CA TYR A 101 8.05 -5.67 -6.81
C TYR A 101 8.42 -4.71 -5.66
N GLY A 102 9.72 -4.41 -5.50
CA GLY A 102 10.23 -3.53 -4.43
C GLY A 102 10.61 -4.23 -3.12
N GLY A 103 10.78 -5.56 -3.12
CA GLY A 103 11.31 -6.30 -1.96
C GLY A 103 10.30 -6.56 -0.84
N ILE A 104 9.01 -6.29 -1.08
CA ILE A 104 7.93 -6.56 -0.14
C ILE A 104 7.55 -8.05 -0.28
N PRO A 105 7.54 -8.86 0.80
CA PRO A 105 7.24 -10.28 0.70
C PRO A 105 5.80 -10.52 0.22
N ILE A 106 5.64 -11.47 -0.69
CA ILE A 106 4.35 -11.94 -1.20
C ILE A 106 3.53 -12.54 -0.05
N THR A 107 2.51 -11.83 0.42
CA THR A 107 1.66 -12.23 1.57
C THR A 107 0.49 -13.13 1.14
N ASP A 108 0.74 -14.04 0.20
CA ASP A 108 -0.28 -14.97 -0.26
C ASP A 108 -0.48 -16.05 0.81
N LYS A 109 -1.63 -16.02 1.51
CA LYS A 109 -1.93 -16.98 2.62
C LYS A 109 -1.92 -18.45 2.18
N ARG A 110 -1.98 -18.72 0.87
CA ARG A 110 -1.86 -20.06 0.26
C ARG A 110 -0.44 -20.63 0.29
N LYS A 111 0.59 -19.82 0.54
CA LYS A 111 1.98 -20.30 0.69
C LYS A 111 2.23 -21.08 1.99
N PHE A 112 1.35 -20.94 3.00
CA PHE A 112 1.42 -21.67 4.27
C PHE A 112 0.49 -22.89 4.30
N THR A 113 0.55 -23.74 3.27
CA THR A 113 -0.20 -25.02 3.25
C THR A 113 0.73 -26.13 3.77
N ASP A 114 0.22 -27.06 4.60
CA ASP A 114 1.01 -28.14 5.23
C ASP A 114 1.84 -28.97 4.22
N ASP A 115 1.39 -29.05 2.96
CA ASP A 115 2.10 -29.74 1.87
C ASP A 115 3.49 -29.16 1.56
N LYS A 116 3.75 -27.88 1.88
CA LYS A 116 5.05 -27.21 1.65
C LYS A 116 6.06 -27.39 2.78
N LEU A 117 5.67 -28.01 3.90
CA LEU A 117 6.57 -28.38 4.99
C LEU A 117 7.16 -29.78 4.81
N ILE A 118 6.80 -30.47 3.73
CA ILE A 118 7.39 -31.76 3.37
C ILE A 118 8.64 -31.45 2.55
N PRO A 119 9.85 -31.86 3.01
CA PRO A 119 11.07 -31.64 2.25
C PRO A 119 10.93 -32.34 0.89
N VAL A 120 11.16 -31.59 -0.18
CA VAL A 120 11.32 -32.20 -1.49
C VAL A 120 12.72 -32.80 -1.48
N ASP A 121 12.80 -34.09 -1.81
CA ASP A 121 14.03 -34.90 -1.83
C ASP A 121 14.93 -34.50 -3.01
N SER A 122 15.21 -33.21 -3.15
CA SER A 122 16.24 -32.69 -4.00
C SER A 122 17.58 -32.91 -3.29
N ASN A 123 18.49 -33.68 -3.91
CA ASN A 123 19.85 -33.94 -3.39
C ASN A 123 20.74 -32.67 -3.25
N LYS A 124 20.17 -31.47 -3.34
CA LYS A 124 20.86 -30.19 -3.36
C LYS A 124 20.68 -29.47 -2.03
N ARG A 125 21.67 -29.61 -1.14
CA ARG A 125 21.74 -28.85 0.11
C ARG A 125 22.15 -27.42 -0.20
N ILE A 126 21.42 -26.46 0.36
CA ILE A 126 21.71 -25.03 0.23
C ILE A 126 22.48 -24.61 1.47
N ARG A 127 23.59 -23.89 1.27
CA ARG A 127 24.37 -23.28 2.35
C ARG A 127 23.68 -21.97 2.75
N ILE A 128 23.31 -21.88 4.02
CA ILE A 128 22.84 -20.63 4.63
C ILE A 128 23.97 -20.06 5.46
N SER A 129 24.45 -18.89 5.07
CA SER A 129 25.53 -18.15 5.72
C SER A 129 24.95 -17.04 6.59
N PHE A 130 25.27 -17.04 7.88
CA PHE A 130 24.76 -16.06 8.84
C PHE A 130 25.77 -14.95 9.09
N THR A 131 25.35 -13.71 8.86
CA THR A 131 26.16 -12.53 9.13
C THR A 131 25.41 -11.55 10.02
N SER A 132 26.16 -10.75 10.78
CA SER A 132 25.63 -9.82 11.76
C SER A 132 26.44 -8.53 11.77
N GLU A 133 25.74 -7.41 11.84
CA GLU A 133 26.30 -6.07 11.96
C GLU A 133 25.54 -5.28 13.04
N VAL A 134 26.24 -4.37 13.70
CA VAL A 134 25.69 -3.47 14.73
C VAL A 134 26.12 -2.05 14.38
N SER A 135 25.19 -1.10 14.45
CA SER A 135 25.52 0.31 14.30
C SER A 135 26.49 0.78 15.40
N GLN A 136 27.46 1.64 15.05
CA GLN A 136 28.48 2.14 15.99
C GLN A 136 27.87 2.91 17.19
N ILE A 137 26.67 3.43 17.04
CA ILE A 137 25.94 4.18 18.09
C ILE A 137 25.35 3.22 19.15
N LEU A 138 25.24 1.93 18.81
CA LEU A 138 24.71 0.87 19.68
C LEU A 138 25.88 0.04 20.24
N PRO A 139 26.24 0.19 21.53
CA PRO A 139 27.35 -0.53 22.17
C PRO A 139 27.00 -1.99 22.47
N TRP A 140 26.44 -2.70 21.48
CA TRP A 140 26.10 -4.10 21.58
C TRP A 140 27.09 -4.96 20.82
N LYS A 141 27.35 -6.15 21.35
CA LYS A 141 28.03 -7.21 20.61
C LYS A 141 26.97 -8.19 20.13
N PHE A 142 26.78 -8.25 18.82
CA PHE A 142 25.84 -9.16 18.19
C PHE A 142 26.60 -10.10 17.25
N VAL A 143 26.53 -11.40 17.50
CA VAL A 143 27.27 -12.42 16.75
C VAL A 143 26.41 -13.67 16.52
N PRO A 144 26.46 -14.31 15.34
CA PRO A 144 25.85 -15.61 15.14
C PRO A 144 26.61 -16.67 15.93
N GLN A 145 25.89 -17.63 16.52
CA GLN A 145 26.50 -18.82 17.14
C GLN A 145 26.98 -19.80 16.06
N GLN A 146 26.18 -19.99 15.00
CA GLN A 146 26.55 -20.78 13.82
C GLN A 146 26.82 -19.86 12.63
N ARG A 147 27.98 -19.99 11.98
CA ARG A 147 28.30 -19.19 10.78
C ARG A 147 27.62 -19.71 9.52
N GLU A 148 27.46 -21.02 9.41
CA GLU A 148 26.83 -21.66 8.26
C GLU A 148 26.02 -22.88 8.70
N VAL A 149 24.91 -23.13 7.99
CA VAL A 149 24.08 -24.34 8.13
C VAL A 149 23.69 -24.81 6.72
N TYR A 150 23.68 -26.14 6.51
CA TYR A 150 23.24 -26.75 5.27
C TYR A 150 21.82 -27.31 5.45
N VAL A 151 20.89 -26.85 4.62
CA VAL A 151 19.47 -27.25 4.71
C VAL A 151 18.94 -27.69 3.35
N LEU A 152 17.95 -28.58 3.35
CA LEU A 152 17.21 -28.95 2.16
C LEU A 152 16.01 -28.01 1.92
N PRO A 153 15.59 -27.77 0.68
CA PRO A 153 14.31 -27.11 0.40
C PRO A 153 13.14 -27.85 1.05
N GLY A 154 12.33 -27.13 1.84
CA GLY A 154 11.24 -27.66 2.67
C GLY A 154 11.66 -28.14 4.07
N GLU A 155 12.97 -28.20 4.36
CA GLU A 155 13.46 -28.50 5.71
C GLU A 155 13.43 -27.23 6.58
N THR A 156 12.91 -27.36 7.79
CA THR A 156 12.91 -26.30 8.79
C THR A 156 14.21 -26.32 9.59
N ALA A 157 14.84 -25.16 9.77
CA ALA A 157 16.07 -25.02 10.54
C ALA A 157 15.99 -23.92 11.59
N LEU A 158 16.79 -24.10 12.65
CA LEU A 158 16.92 -23.17 13.77
C LEU A 158 18.38 -22.72 13.87
N ALA A 159 18.59 -21.41 13.87
CA ALA A 159 19.90 -20.79 14.12
C ALA A 159 19.81 -19.88 15.35
N PHE A 160 20.91 -19.70 16.06
CA PHE A 160 20.96 -18.85 17.24
C PHE A 160 21.91 -17.68 17.01
N TYR A 161 21.46 -16.50 17.42
CA TYR A 161 22.33 -15.33 17.54
C TYR A 161 22.48 -14.95 19.00
N LYS A 162 23.64 -14.41 19.35
CA LYS A 162 23.95 -13.93 20.69
C LYS A 162 24.08 -12.42 20.69
N ALA A 163 23.28 -11.76 21.51
CA ALA A 163 23.36 -10.32 21.74
C ALA A 163 23.81 -10.04 23.17
N LYS A 164 24.76 -9.11 23.31
CA LYS A 164 25.23 -8.63 24.60
C LYS A 164 25.27 -7.12 24.64
N ASN A 165 24.66 -6.53 25.66
CA ASN A 165 24.77 -5.10 25.92
C ASN A 165 26.04 -4.82 26.73
N ASN A 166 27.01 -4.10 26.14
CA ASN A 166 28.25 -3.74 26.84
C ASN A 166 28.16 -2.36 27.53
N SER A 167 26.97 -1.75 27.58
CA SER A 167 26.73 -0.48 28.25
C SER A 167 26.24 -0.66 29.68
N ASP A 168 26.40 0.38 30.48
CA ASP A 168 25.87 0.50 31.85
C ASP A 168 24.41 0.96 31.90
N LYS A 169 23.75 1.07 30.73
CA LYS A 169 22.35 1.50 30.60
C LYS A 169 21.55 0.50 29.81
N ASP A 170 20.26 0.43 30.14
CA ASP A 170 19.28 -0.28 29.33
C ASP A 170 19.17 0.40 27.96
N ILE A 171 19.28 -0.38 26.90
CA ILE A 171 19.16 0.11 25.53
C ILE A 171 18.09 -0.70 24.80
N ILE A 172 17.39 -0.02 23.91
CA ILE A 172 16.40 -0.63 23.02
C ILE A 172 16.98 -0.64 21.62
N GLY A 173 16.98 -1.82 21.02
CA GLY A 173 17.46 -2.06 19.67
C GLY A 173 16.33 -2.57 18.77
N MET A 174 16.42 -2.22 17.50
CA MET A 174 15.59 -2.79 16.44
C MET A 174 16.49 -3.41 15.38
N ALA A 175 16.21 -4.64 14.98
CA ALA A 175 16.97 -5.35 13.97
C ALA A 175 16.29 -5.28 12.61
N THR A 176 17.06 -5.11 11.55
CA THR A 176 16.59 -5.32 10.17
C THR A 176 17.36 -6.47 9.54
N TYR A 177 16.77 -7.09 8.52
CA TYR A 177 17.43 -8.19 7.82
C TYR A 177 17.39 -8.01 6.31
N SER A 178 18.40 -8.55 5.64
CA SER A 178 18.47 -8.67 4.19
C SER A 178 18.95 -10.05 3.78
N ILE A 179 18.52 -10.48 2.59
CA ILE A 179 18.84 -11.78 2.01
C ILE A 179 19.56 -11.55 0.69
N THR A 180 20.70 -12.22 0.52
CA THR A 180 21.52 -12.14 -0.70
C THR A 180 21.81 -13.55 -1.20
N PRO A 181 21.62 -13.85 -2.49
CA PRO A 181 21.14 -12.98 -3.57
C PRO A 181 19.64 -12.66 -3.47
N GLY A 182 19.24 -11.46 -3.91
CA GLY A 182 17.86 -10.98 -3.79
C GLY A 182 16.81 -11.85 -4.50
N GLU A 183 17.21 -12.61 -5.51
CA GLU A 183 16.36 -13.56 -6.24
C GLU A 183 15.86 -14.70 -5.33
N SER A 184 16.64 -15.10 -4.32
CA SER A 184 16.28 -16.14 -3.36
C SER A 184 15.32 -15.66 -2.25
N SER A 185 15.21 -14.35 -2.07
CA SER A 185 14.41 -13.72 -1.00
C SER A 185 12.94 -14.18 -0.96
N PRO A 186 12.21 -14.33 -2.09
CA PRO A 186 10.81 -14.77 -2.08
C PRO A 186 10.61 -16.22 -1.62
N TYR A 187 11.66 -17.04 -1.70
CA TYR A 187 11.62 -18.45 -1.30
C TYR A 187 12.05 -18.65 0.16
N PHE A 188 12.72 -17.67 0.75
CA PHE A 188 13.15 -17.72 2.13
C PHE A 188 12.03 -17.25 3.06
N ASN A 189 11.38 -18.19 3.74
CA ASN A 189 10.28 -17.89 4.64
C ASN A 189 10.79 -17.91 6.09
N LYS A 190 10.89 -16.72 6.70
CA LYS A 190 11.20 -16.59 8.12
C LYS A 190 9.91 -16.66 8.94
N ILE A 191 9.80 -17.66 9.81
CA ILE A 191 8.57 -17.90 10.59
C ILE A 191 8.55 -17.05 11.87
N GLN A 192 9.70 -16.75 12.49
CA GLN A 192 9.78 -15.97 13.75
C GLN A 192 10.83 -14.86 13.63
N CYS A 193 10.42 -13.58 13.74
CA CYS A 193 11.28 -12.41 13.56
C CYS A 193 11.33 -11.54 14.81
N PHE A 194 12.48 -11.47 15.49
CA PHE A 194 12.82 -10.36 16.40
C PHE A 194 12.96 -9.00 15.69
N CYS A 195 12.87 -8.99 14.36
CA CYS A 195 13.21 -7.86 13.51
C CYS A 195 12.16 -6.75 13.54
N PHE A 196 10.97 -7.05 14.05
CA PHE A 196 9.89 -6.06 14.14
C PHE A 196 9.47 -5.78 15.57
N GLU A 197 10.14 -6.40 16.54
CA GLU A 197 9.87 -6.19 17.95
C GLU A 197 11.08 -5.55 18.61
N GLU A 198 10.82 -4.47 19.31
CA GLU A 198 11.83 -3.74 20.07
C GLU A 198 12.43 -4.66 21.13
N GLN A 199 13.72 -4.94 21.00
CA GLN A 199 14.44 -5.74 21.98
C GLN A 199 15.05 -4.79 23.00
N LYS A 200 14.60 -4.88 24.25
CA LYS A 200 15.22 -4.20 25.37
C LYS A 200 16.24 -5.14 26.01
N LEU A 201 17.52 -4.76 26.02
CA LEU A 201 18.55 -5.43 26.82
C LEU A 201 18.96 -4.52 27.98
N ALA A 202 18.96 -5.08 29.19
CA ALA A 202 19.48 -4.42 30.38
C ALA A 202 21.00 -4.23 30.30
N ALA A 203 21.54 -3.37 31.16
CA ALA A 203 22.97 -3.17 31.27
C ALA A 203 23.71 -4.50 31.54
N GLY A 204 24.71 -4.84 30.70
CA GLY A 204 25.49 -6.06 30.84
C GLY A 204 24.77 -7.38 30.47
N GLU A 205 23.49 -7.32 30.09
CA GLU A 205 22.68 -8.51 29.79
C GLU A 205 23.15 -9.19 28.50
N GLU A 206 23.12 -10.52 28.50
CA GLU A 206 23.44 -11.38 27.35
C GLU A 206 22.25 -12.34 27.11
N VAL A 207 21.71 -12.32 25.89
CA VAL A 207 20.52 -13.08 25.50
C VAL A 207 20.78 -13.82 24.19
N ASP A 208 20.33 -15.07 24.13
CA ASP A 208 20.31 -15.87 22.91
C ASP A 208 18.97 -15.70 22.18
N MET A 209 19.04 -15.28 20.92
CA MET A 209 17.91 -14.98 20.04
C MET A 209 17.77 -16.08 18.97
N PRO A 210 16.80 -17.00 19.11
CA PRO A 210 16.51 -18.04 18.12
C PRO A 210 15.85 -17.53 16.83
N VAL A 211 16.40 -17.89 15.68
CA VAL A 211 15.84 -17.60 14.35
C VAL A 211 15.37 -18.90 13.72
N PHE A 212 14.05 -19.03 13.55
CA PHE A 212 13.42 -20.17 12.87
C PHE A 212 13.02 -19.81 11.44
N PHE A 213 13.49 -20.62 10.48
CA PHE A 213 13.30 -20.38 9.06
C PHE A 213 13.21 -21.70 8.27
N PHE A 214 12.68 -21.62 7.05
CA PHE A 214 12.72 -22.69 6.06
C PHE A 214 12.80 -22.10 4.65
N ILE A 215 13.25 -22.91 3.71
CA ILE A 215 13.28 -22.56 2.27
C ILE A 215 12.08 -23.24 1.62
N ASP A 216 11.28 -22.50 0.85
CA ASP A 216 10.14 -23.06 0.12
C ASP A 216 10.63 -24.11 -0.90
N PRO A 217 10.02 -25.32 -0.95
CA PRO A 217 10.40 -26.36 -1.91
C PRO A 217 10.33 -25.90 -3.38
N ASP A 218 9.52 -24.88 -3.70
CA ASP A 218 9.44 -24.31 -5.05
C ASP A 218 10.81 -23.78 -5.54
N PHE A 219 11.74 -23.46 -4.63
CA PHE A 219 13.12 -23.07 -4.95
C PHE A 219 13.83 -24.11 -5.82
N ALA A 220 13.58 -25.40 -5.60
CA ALA A 220 14.18 -26.48 -6.39
C ALA A 220 13.60 -26.59 -7.81
N SER A 221 12.37 -26.10 -8.01
CA SER A 221 11.65 -26.18 -9.28
C SER A 221 11.93 -24.98 -10.22
N ASP A 222 12.30 -23.83 -9.67
CA ASP A 222 12.55 -22.60 -10.44
C ASP A 222 13.89 -22.68 -11.22
N PRO A 223 13.88 -22.52 -12.56
CA PRO A 223 15.09 -22.44 -13.36
C PRO A 223 16.09 -21.36 -12.93
N SER A 224 15.61 -20.23 -12.40
CA SER A 224 16.43 -19.08 -11.99
C SER A 224 17.28 -19.40 -10.76
N MET A 225 16.79 -20.29 -9.89
CA MET A 225 17.46 -20.68 -8.64
C MET A 225 18.47 -21.83 -8.82
N ARG A 226 18.60 -22.39 -10.04
CA ARG A 226 19.45 -23.57 -10.29
C ARG A 226 20.93 -23.37 -9.94
N ASN A 227 21.44 -22.14 -10.02
CA ASN A 227 22.84 -21.80 -9.74
C ASN A 227 23.06 -21.15 -8.36
N ILE A 228 22.01 -21.04 -7.55
CA ILE A 228 22.09 -20.42 -6.22
C ILE A 228 22.22 -21.53 -5.18
N ASP A 229 23.41 -21.64 -4.60
CA ASP A 229 23.76 -22.64 -3.59
C ASP A 229 24.07 -22.02 -2.23
N ASP A 230 24.32 -20.71 -2.22
CA ASP A 230 24.69 -19.93 -1.04
C ASP A 230 23.72 -18.78 -0.86
N ILE A 231 23.07 -18.74 0.29
CA ILE A 231 22.17 -17.67 0.69
C ILE A 231 22.72 -17.07 1.97
N ILE A 232 22.98 -15.76 1.92
CA ILE A 232 23.46 -15.01 3.07
C ILE A 232 22.27 -14.35 3.74
N LEU A 233 22.07 -14.68 5.01
CA LEU A 233 21.14 -13.99 5.90
C LEU A 233 21.92 -12.97 6.71
N HIS A 234 21.73 -11.70 6.38
CA HIS A 234 22.39 -10.58 7.04
C HIS A 234 21.44 -9.88 8.00
N TYR A 235 21.89 -9.67 9.25
CA TYR A 235 21.17 -8.88 10.25
C TYR A 235 21.96 -7.63 10.62
N THR A 236 21.26 -6.50 10.71
CA THR A 236 21.82 -5.24 11.19
C THR A 236 20.99 -4.70 12.34
N PHE A 237 21.62 -4.44 13.48
CA PHE A 237 20.99 -3.79 14.64
C PHE A 237 21.17 -2.29 14.63
N PHE A 238 20.07 -1.58 14.84
CA PHE A 238 20.01 -0.14 15.01
C PHE A 238 19.50 0.22 16.40
N LYS A 239 20.00 1.33 16.93
CA LYS A 239 19.47 1.91 18.15
C LYS A 239 18.10 2.54 17.85
N ALA A 240 17.11 2.21 18.68
CA ALA A 240 15.78 2.76 18.61
C ALA A 240 15.53 3.65 19.84
N HIS A 241 14.88 4.79 19.61
CA HIS A 241 14.43 5.68 20.67
C HIS A 241 12.91 5.89 20.53
N TYR A 242 12.21 5.92 21.66
CA TYR A 242 10.83 6.36 21.69
C TYR A 242 10.80 7.89 21.69
N ALA A 243 10.36 8.48 20.59
CA ALA A 243 9.88 9.86 20.56
C ALA A 243 8.37 9.80 20.27
N ASP A 244 7.57 10.41 21.15
CA ASP A 244 6.14 10.65 20.94
C ASP A 244 5.30 9.40 20.59
N GLY A 245 5.49 8.30 21.33
CA GLY A 245 4.62 7.11 21.24
C GLY A 245 4.84 6.23 20.00
N SER A 246 5.91 6.45 19.24
CA SER A 246 6.35 5.56 18.16
C SER A 246 7.86 5.34 18.17
N ALA A 247 8.28 4.14 17.79
CA ALA A 247 9.68 3.75 17.68
C ALA A 247 10.32 4.39 16.44
N VAL A 248 11.31 5.25 16.63
CA VAL A 248 12.13 5.80 15.53
C VAL A 248 13.56 5.32 15.68
N SER A 249 14.14 4.82 14.58
CA SER A 249 15.56 4.50 14.51
C SER A 249 16.37 5.78 14.35
N ASP A 250 17.49 5.89 15.06
CA ASP A 250 18.34 7.09 15.03
C ASP A 250 18.88 7.43 13.64
N ALA A 251 18.94 6.42 12.74
CA ALA A 251 19.31 6.61 11.33
C ALA A 251 18.29 7.45 10.53
N ALA A 252 17.03 7.51 10.97
CA ALA A 252 15.98 8.33 10.34
C ALA A 252 15.86 9.73 10.96
N ALA A 253 16.55 10.01 12.08
CA ALA A 253 16.29 11.18 12.91
C ALA A 253 17.19 12.41 12.65
N LYS A 254 18.12 12.38 11.67
CA LYS A 254 18.97 13.54 11.36
C LYS A 254 19.25 13.73 9.86
N PRO A 255 18.77 14.82 9.23
CA PRO A 255 19.58 15.58 8.31
C PRO A 255 20.46 16.53 9.15
N GLU A 256 21.70 16.14 9.44
CA GLU A 256 22.65 17.06 10.07
C GLU A 256 23.13 18.07 9.02
N VAL A 257 22.61 19.29 9.12
CA VAL A 257 23.08 20.46 8.37
C VAL A 257 24.52 20.74 8.78
N ILE A 258 25.46 20.41 7.90
CA ILE A 258 26.86 20.83 8.01
C ILE A 258 26.87 22.37 7.90
N THR A 259 27.04 23.05 9.03
CA THR A 259 27.43 24.47 9.03
C THR A 259 28.95 24.52 9.09
N SER A 260 29.55 25.00 8.01
CA SER A 260 30.96 25.38 7.90
C SER A 260 31.33 26.45 8.91
N GLN A 261 32.39 26.22 9.68
CA GLN A 261 33.26 27.25 10.24
C GLN A 261 34.69 26.99 9.79
#